data_AF-A0A7V4AC24-F1
#
_entry.id   AF-A0A7V4AC24-F1
#
_cell.length_a   1.000
_cell.length_b   1.000
_cell.length_c   1.000
_cell.angle_alpha   90.00
_cell.angle_beta   90.00
_cell.angle_gamma   90.00
#
_symmetry.space_group_name_H-M   'P 1'
#
loop_
_entity.id
_entity.type
_entity.pdbx_description
1 polymer ?
#
loop_
_entity_poly.entity_id
_entity_poly.type
_entity_poly.pdbx_seq_one_letter_code
_entity_poly.pdbx_strand_id
1 'polypeptide(L)' 'MDKFYRKILNYTLPYQIEIKYKFTDMLILSNKKLNERKILKEIERIYEEIEKYSIKKPLFVSSLKPVCDKDSPPF' A
#
# COMPACT_ATOMS: atom_id res chain seq x y z
N MET A 1 1.16 -6.16 31.53
CA MET A 1 -0.12 -6.78 31.11
C MET A 1 -0.05 -6.93 29.60
N ASP A 2 0.80 -7.86 29.16
CA ASP A 2 1.16 -8.03 27.75
C ASP A 2 0.17 -8.95 27.07
N LYS A 3 -0.70 -8.38 26.24
CA LYS A 3 -1.60 -9.15 25.37
C LYS A 3 -0.82 -9.70 24.16
N PHE A 4 0.29 -10.38 24.42
CA PHE A 4 1.16 -11.03 23.43
C PHE A 4 0.98 -12.55 23.40
N TYR A 5 -0.22 -13.05 23.74
CA TYR A 5 -0.54 -14.48 23.68
C TYR A 5 -1.64 -14.74 22.65
N ARG A 6 -1.34 -14.51 21.36
CA ARG A 6 -1.94 -15.40 20.36
C ARG A 6 -1.18 -16.71 20.48
N LYS A 7 -1.78 -17.66 21.19
CA LYS A 7 -1.37 -19.07 21.27
C LYS A 7 -0.75 -19.50 19.94
N ILE A 8 0.58 -19.55 19.97
CA ILE A 8 1.46 -19.95 18.89
C ILE A 8 1.30 -21.46 18.78
N LEU A 9 0.30 -21.93 18.04
CA LEU A 9 0.02 -23.37 17.92
C LEU A 9 -0.30 -23.83 16.49
N ASN A 10 0.07 -23.03 15.48
CA ASN A 10 0.20 -23.52 14.10
C ASN A 10 1.23 -22.64 13.37
N TYR A 11 2.51 -23.03 13.42
CA TYR A 11 3.57 -22.46 12.58
C TYR A 11 3.40 -22.96 11.14
N THR A 12 2.34 -22.51 10.46
CA THR A 12 2.40 -22.42 9.00
C THR A 12 3.09 -21.11 8.68
N LEU A 13 4.17 -21.17 7.90
CA LEU A 13 4.83 -19.97 7.37
C LEU A 13 3.75 -19.04 6.78
N PRO A 14 3.72 -17.75 7.15
CA PRO A 14 2.77 -16.82 6.58
C PRO A 14 2.94 -16.79 5.06
N TYR A 15 1.84 -16.61 4.34
CA TYR A 15 1.92 -16.37 2.90
C TYR A 15 2.70 -15.09 2.67
N GLN A 16 3.74 -15.22 1.87
CA GLN A 16 4.59 -14.13 1.43
C GLN A 16 4.20 -13.76 0.00
N ILE A 17 3.97 -12.48 -0.23
CA ILE A 17 3.74 -11.93 -1.56
C ILE A 17 4.69 -10.76 -1.73
N GLU A 18 5.49 -10.82 -2.78
CA GLU A 18 6.36 -9.74 -3.20
C GLU A 18 5.73 -9.03 -4.38
N ILE A 19 5.53 -7.73 -4.27
CA ILE A 19 4.97 -6.91 -5.34
C ILE A 19 5.99 -5.84 -5.71
N LYS A 20 6.40 -5.88 -6.97
CA LYS A 20 7.28 -4.88 -7.58
C LYS A 20 6.49 -4.17 -8.66
N TYR A 21 6.21 -2.89 -8.44
CA TYR A 21 5.48 -2.06 -9.40
C TYR A 21 6.01 -0.63 -9.40
N LYS A 22 6.52 -0.17 -10.55
CA LYS A 22 7.18 1.14 -10.73
C LYS A 22 8.26 1.36 -9.66
N PHE A 23 8.03 2.31 -8.74
CA PHE A 23 8.94 2.67 -7.65
C PHE A 23 8.50 2.11 -6.29
N THR A 24 7.48 1.25 -6.27
CA THR A 24 7.03 0.51 -5.09
C THR A 24 7.57 -0.90 -5.11
N ASP A 25 8.31 -1.24 -4.06
CA ASP A 25 8.67 -2.61 -3.70
C ASP A 25 8.01 -2.92 -2.35
N MET A 26 7.14 -3.92 -2.32
CA MET A 26 6.35 -4.29 -1.14
C MET A 26 6.43 -5.78 -0.84
N LEU A 27 6.70 -6.08 0.43
CA LEU A 27 6.62 -7.42 0.99
C LEU A 27 5.37 -7.52 1.88
N ILE A 28 4.42 -8.36 1.49
CA ILE A 28 3.17 -8.57 2.23
C ILE A 28 3.21 -9.93 2.90
N LEU A 29 3.12 -9.93 4.24
CA LEU A 29 3.02 -11.14 5.06
C LEU A 29 1.57 -11.29 5.55
N SER A 30 0.95 -12.41 5.21
CA SER A 30 -0.46 -12.67 5.53
C SER A 30 -0.69 -14.09 6.01
N ASN A 31 -1.54 -14.26 7.02
CA ASN A 31 -1.97 -15.59 7.49
C ASN A 31 -2.96 -16.25 6.51
N LYS A 32 -3.40 -15.54 5.46
CA LYS A 32 -4.31 -16.03 4.42
C LYS A 32 -3.67 -15.84 3.05
N LYS A 33 -3.93 -16.77 2.13
CA LYS A 33 -3.54 -16.63 0.73
C LYS A 33 -4.27 -15.42 0.15
N LEU A 34 -3.54 -14.38 -0.21
CA LEU A 34 -4.09 -13.22 -0.91
C LEU A 34 -3.98 -13.43 -2.41
N ASN A 35 -4.83 -12.74 -3.17
CA ASN A 35 -4.79 -12.76 -4.62
C ASN A 35 -3.86 -11.64 -5.12
N GLU A 36 -2.65 -12.02 -5.51
CA GLU A 36 -1.62 -11.11 -6.00
C GLU A 36 -2.13 -10.21 -7.13
N ARG A 37 -2.88 -10.75 -8.10
CA ARG A 37 -3.46 -9.96 -9.21
C ARG A 37 -4.45 -8.90 -8.72
N LYS A 38 -5.21 -9.19 -7.66
CA LYS A 38 -6.13 -8.21 -7.07
C LYS A 38 -5.35 -7.08 -6.38
N ILE A 39 -4.26 -7.42 -5.69
CA ILE A 39 -3.41 -6.43 -5.02
C ILE A 39 -2.71 -5.56 -6.06
N LEU A 40 -2.16 -6.16 -7.12
CA LEU A 40 -1.51 -5.44 -8.20
C LEU A 40 -2.47 -4.43 -8.87
N LYS A 41 -3.70 -4.85 -9.16
CA LYS A 41 -4.74 -3.94 -9.69
C LYS A 41 -5.05 -2.77 -8.77
N GLU A 42 -5.04 -3.00 -7.46
CA GLU A 42 -5.30 -1.95 -6.48
C GLU A 42 -4.14 -0.94 -6.45
N ILE A 43 -2.90 -1.45 -6.49
CA ILE A 43 -1.70 -0.63 -6.59
C ILE A 43 -1.72 0.19 -7.88
N GLU A 44 -2.02 -0.43 -9.02
CA GLU A 44 -2.19 0.25 -10.32
C GLU A 44 -3.21 1.39 -10.22
N ARG A 45 -4.40 1.12 -9.65
CA ARG A 45 -5.45 2.13 -9.45
C ARG A 45 -4.95 3.32 -8.62
N ILE A 46 -4.29 3.06 -7.49
CA ILE A 46 -3.76 4.12 -6.61
C ILE A 46 -2.71 4.96 -7.36
N TYR A 47 -1.81 4.32 -8.10
CA TYR A 47 -0.80 4.99 -8.89
C TYR A 47 -1.41 5.90 -9.98
N GLU A 48 -2.45 5.44 -10.67
CA GLU A 48 -3.15 6.28 -11.64
C GLU A 48 -3.80 7.51 -10.98
N GLU A 49 -4.37 7.35 -9.79
CA GLU A 49 -4.96 8.47 -9.06
C GLU A 49 -3.89 9.48 -8.62
N ILE A 50 -2.74 9.00 -8.14
CA ILE A 50 -1.58 9.84 -7.81
C ILE A 50 -1.08 10.60 -9.05
N GLU A 51 -0.95 9.93 -10.20
CA GLU A 51 -0.52 10.57 -11.45
C GLU A 51 -1.52 11.62 -11.95
N LYS A 52 -2.82 11.30 -11.95
CA LYS A 52 -3.86 12.26 -12.33
C LYS A 52 -3.89 13.47 -11.39
N TYR A 53 -3.68 13.24 -10.10
CA TYR A 53 -3.63 14.32 -9.11
C TYR A 53 -2.38 15.19 -9.26
N SER A 54 -1.21 14.59 -9.47
CA SER A 54 0.05 15.31 -9.62
C SER A 54 0.08 16.19 -10.88
N ILE A 55 -0.57 15.78 -11.98
CA ILE A 55 -0.74 16.63 -13.18
C ILE A 55 -1.54 17.90 -12.83
N LYS A 56 -2.63 17.75 -12.08
CA LYS A 56 -3.47 18.90 -11.68
C LYS A 56 -2.78 19.79 -10.65
N LYS A 57 -1.92 19.21 -9.82
CA LYS A 57 -1.25 19.90 -8.71
C LYS A 57 0.23 19.53 -8.66
N PRO A 58 1.09 20.10 -9.53
CA PRO A 58 2.51 19.74 -9.61
C PRO A 58 3.28 19.94 -8.30
N LEU A 59 2.88 20.93 -7.49
CA LEU A 59 3.47 21.20 -6.18
C LEU A 59 3.23 20.07 -5.16
N PHE A 60 2.25 19.18 -5.39
CA PHE A 60 2.03 18.01 -4.55
C PHE A 60 3.28 17.12 -4.44
N VAL A 61 4.02 16.94 -5.55
CA VAL A 61 5.15 16.02 -5.60
C VAL A 61 6.45 16.66 -5.08
N SER A 62 6.60 17.97 -5.22
CA SER A 62 7.85 18.68 -4.95
C SER A 62 7.82 19.55 -3.69
N SER A 63 6.65 19.75 -3.07
CA SER A 63 6.53 20.60 -1.89
C SER A 63 7.19 19.96 -0.67
N LEU A 64 8.06 20.73 -0.02
CA LEU A 64 8.61 20.41 1.30
C LEU A 64 7.71 20.91 2.45
N LYS A 65 6.59 21.56 2.12
CA LYS A 65 5.59 22.06 3.06
C LYS A 65 4.27 21.29 2.92
N PRO A 66 3.46 21.19 3.98
CA PRO A 66 2.16 20.54 3.91
C PRO A 66 1.30 21.17 2.81
N VAL A 67 0.81 20.35 1.90
CA VAL A 67 -0.16 20.76 0.88
C VAL A 67 -1.53 20.34 1.41
N CYS A 68 -2.25 21.27 2.04
CA CYS A 68 -3.57 21.00 2.58
C CYS A 68 -4.61 21.22 1.49
N ASP A 69 -5.26 20.14 1.05
CA ASP A 69 -6.14 20.20 -0.10
C ASP A 69 -7.43 19.42 0.10
N LYS A 70 -8.57 20.07 -0.16
CA LYS A 70 -9.89 19.49 0.10
C LYS A 70 -10.29 18.43 -0.93
N ASP A 71 -9.66 18.47 -2.11
CA ASP A 71 -9.90 17.55 -3.22
C ASP A 71 -8.83 16.45 -3.31
N SER A 72 -8.12 16.17 -2.21
CA SER A 72 -7.15 15.08 -2.16
C SER A 72 -7.85 13.73 -2.33
N PRO A 73 -7.36 12.83 -3.18
CA PRO A 73 -7.99 11.51 -3.32
C PRO A 73 -7.79 10.68 -2.03
N PRO A 74 -8.68 9.70 -1.76
CA PRO A 74 -8.69 8.93 -0.51
C PRO A 74 -7.74 7.73 -0.60
N PHE A 75 -6.45 7.99 -0.83
CA PHE A 75 -5.40 6.98 -0.86
C PHE A 75 -4.47 7.06 0.37
#